data_AF-A0A1G6DHY8-F1
#
_entry.id   AF-A0A1G6DHY8-F1
#
_cell.length_a   1.000
_cell.length_b   1.000
_cell.length_c   1.000
_cell.angle_alpha   90.00
_cell.angle_beta   90.00
_cell.angle_gamma   90.00
#
_symmetry.space_group_name_H-M   'P 1'
#
loop_
_entity.id
_entity.type
_entity.pdbx_description
1 polymer ?
#
loop_
_entity_poly.entity_id
_entity_poly.type
_entity_poly.pdbx_seq_one_letter_code
_entity_poly.pdbx_strand_id
1 'polypeptide(L)'
;MPRVNLSISQEIYDKLQADAESRGLTVNHMVYSLLEEKYGERGFDYVMALDCLKQEAESMQGDFILSDLPTFKGLDEVLVEMQAKESPAQVKARLGKMFNEAVKQGAIKDINRSVVIEQDGTQKARTLSRAAVYAKKLADLKKEG
;
A
#
# COMPACT_ATOMS: atom_id res chain seq x y z
N MET A 1 8.79 -19.08 -3.26
CA MET A 1 9.56 -18.02 -3.96
C MET A 1 11.03 -18.14 -3.58
N PRO A 2 11.95 -18.00 -4.54
CA PRO A 2 13.37 -17.86 -4.22
C PRO A 2 13.59 -16.63 -3.33
N ARG A 3 14.57 -16.71 -2.42
CA ARG A 3 14.93 -15.63 -1.50
C ARG A 3 16.31 -15.11 -1.85
N VAL A 4 16.47 -13.80 -1.86
CA VAL A 4 17.76 -13.13 -2.01
C VAL A 4 18.09 -12.46 -0.70
N ASN A 5 19.26 -12.78 -0.13
CA ASN A 5 19.81 -12.09 1.04
C ASN A 5 20.97 -11.22 0.55
N LEU A 6 20.85 -9.92 0.75
CA LEU A 6 21.82 -8.93 0.27
C LEU A 6 22.49 -8.26 1.46
N SER A 7 23.81 -8.17 1.45
CA SER A 7 24.59 -7.37 2.41
C SER A 7 25.19 -6.17 1.69
N ILE A 8 24.92 -4.98 2.19
CA ILE A 8 25.40 -3.69 1.66
C ILE A 8 25.94 -2.84 2.81
N SER A 9 26.72 -1.79 2.49
CA SER A 9 27.17 -0.85 3.50
C SER A 9 26.00 -0.06 4.10
N GLN A 10 26.15 0.40 5.34
CA GLN A 10 25.14 1.23 6.00
C GLN A 10 24.83 2.50 5.18
N GLU A 11 25.86 3.13 4.61
CA GLU A 11 25.69 4.32 3.77
C GLU A 11 24.77 4.08 2.57
N ILE A 12 24.89 2.93 1.90
CA ILE A 12 24.02 2.59 0.77
C ILE A 12 22.60 2.28 1.27
N TYR A 13 22.50 1.56 2.40
CA TYR A 13 21.21 1.26 3.01
C TYR A 13 20.44 2.53 3.38
N ASP A 14 21.10 3.51 4.01
CA ASP A 14 20.47 4.76 4.43
C ASP A 14 19.96 5.56 3.23
N LYS A 15 20.71 5.60 2.12
CA LYS A 15 20.27 6.24 0.87
C LYS A 15 19.04 5.55 0.27
N LEU A 16 19.05 4.20 0.24
CA LEU A 16 17.90 3.42 -0.21
C LEU A 16 16.68 3.61 0.70
N GLN A 17 16.91 3.68 2.00
CA GLN A 17 15.86 3.92 2.99
C GLN A 17 15.22 5.28 2.81
N ALA A 18 16.03 6.34 2.65
CA ALA A 18 15.52 7.69 2.42
C ALA A 18 14.67 7.79 1.14
N ASP A 19 15.13 7.20 0.02
CA ASP A 19 14.35 7.19 -1.23
C ASP A 19 13.07 6.35 -1.07
N ALA A 20 13.14 5.19 -0.43
CA ALA A 20 11.97 4.35 -0.16
C ALA A 20 10.93 5.08 0.70
N GLU A 21 11.35 5.70 1.81
CA GLU A 21 10.48 6.46 2.72
C GLU A 21 9.83 7.66 2.01
N SER A 22 10.57 8.37 1.15
CA SER A 22 10.02 9.48 0.37
C SER A 22 8.87 9.07 -0.55
N ARG A 23 8.80 7.78 -0.91
CA ARG A 23 7.75 7.19 -1.76
C ARG A 23 6.73 6.38 -0.95
N GLY A 24 6.85 6.31 0.38
CA GLY A 24 6.00 5.47 1.23
C GLY A 24 6.21 3.97 1.00
N LEU A 25 7.43 3.57 0.65
CA LEU A 25 7.84 2.19 0.39
C LEU A 25 8.79 1.71 1.49
N THR A 26 8.97 0.38 1.58
CA THR A 26 10.09 -0.20 2.33
C THR A 26 11.30 -0.41 1.42
N VAL A 27 12.49 -0.49 2.00
CA VAL A 27 13.72 -0.84 1.28
C VAL A 27 13.55 -2.13 0.47
N ASN A 28 12.85 -3.13 1.02
CA ASN A 28 12.60 -4.38 0.30
C ASN A 28 11.73 -4.18 -0.95
N HIS A 29 10.68 -3.36 -0.89
CA HIS A 29 9.86 -3.05 -2.05
C HIS A 29 10.68 -2.27 -3.09
N MET A 30 11.48 -1.30 -2.66
CA MET A 30 12.37 -0.54 -3.55
C MET A 30 13.37 -1.44 -4.28
N VAL A 31 14.08 -2.31 -3.55
CA VAL A 31 15.04 -3.25 -4.14
C VAL A 31 14.35 -4.21 -5.11
N TYR A 32 13.15 -4.70 -4.76
CA TYR A 32 12.37 -5.54 -5.66
C TYR A 32 12.03 -4.80 -6.97
N SER A 33 11.51 -3.57 -6.88
CA SER A 33 11.16 -2.76 -8.05
C SER A 33 12.37 -2.52 -8.96
N LEU A 34 13.54 -2.21 -8.40
CA LEU A 34 14.78 -2.03 -9.18
C LEU A 34 15.23 -3.33 -9.88
N LEU A 35 15.06 -4.48 -9.23
CA LEU A 35 15.38 -5.77 -9.83
C LEU A 35 14.39 -6.15 -10.94
N GLU A 36 13.11 -5.86 -10.77
CA GLU A 36 12.11 -6.05 -11.83
C GLU A 36 12.32 -5.09 -13.00
N GLU A 37 12.67 -3.84 -12.78
CA GLU A 37 12.99 -2.90 -13.86
C GLU A 37 14.16 -3.41 -14.70
N LYS A 38 15.19 -3.96 -14.04
CA LYS A 38 16.43 -4.39 -14.69
C LYS A 38 16.34 -5.78 -15.34
N TYR A 39 15.62 -6.71 -14.72
CA TYR A 39 15.62 -8.12 -15.11
C TYR A 39 14.22 -8.68 -15.41
N GLY A 40 13.16 -7.93 -15.11
CA GLY A 40 11.79 -8.30 -15.43
C GLY A 40 11.49 -8.09 -16.91
N GLU A 41 10.78 -9.04 -17.51
CA GLU A 41 10.10 -8.82 -18.78
C GLU A 41 8.81 -8.04 -18.48
N ARG A 42 8.73 -6.76 -18.87
CA ARG A 42 7.57 -5.84 -18.70
C ARG A 42 6.62 -6.28 -17.57
N GLY A 43 7.12 -6.16 -16.33
CA GLY A 43 6.39 -6.53 -15.12
C GLY A 43 5.27 -5.54 -14.80
N PHE A 44 4.46 -5.91 -13.81
CA PHE A 44 3.44 -5.02 -13.27
C PHE A 44 4.12 -3.89 -12.48
N ASP A 45 3.85 -2.63 -12.84
CA ASP A 45 4.44 -1.48 -12.14
C ASP A 45 3.73 -1.22 -10.80
N TYR A 46 4.27 -1.83 -9.75
CA TYR A 46 3.78 -1.69 -8.38
C TYR A 46 3.88 -0.26 -7.84
N VAL A 47 4.86 0.54 -8.29
CA VAL A 47 5.05 1.90 -7.78
C VAL A 47 3.99 2.81 -8.37
N MET A 48 3.82 2.76 -9.70
CA MET A 48 2.75 3.49 -10.39
C MET A 48 1.37 3.09 -9.85
N ALA A 49 1.11 1.79 -9.70
CA ALA A 49 -0.16 1.32 -9.16
C ALA A 49 -0.38 1.80 -7.72
N LEU A 50 0.65 1.80 -6.87
CA LEU A 50 0.55 2.35 -5.52
C LEU A 50 0.22 3.85 -5.55
N ASP A 51 0.87 4.63 -6.40
CA ASP A 51 0.64 6.07 -6.48
C ASP A 51 -0.78 6.39 -6.97
N CYS A 52 -1.32 5.63 -7.94
CA CYS A 52 -2.73 5.72 -8.32
C CYS A 52 -3.65 5.43 -7.12
N LEU A 53 -3.39 4.37 -6.34
CA LEU A 53 -4.18 4.05 -5.15
C LEU A 53 -4.15 5.16 -4.11
N LYS A 54 -3.00 5.81 -3.90
CA LYS A 54 -2.89 6.96 -2.97
C LYS A 54 -3.79 8.11 -3.42
N GLN A 55 -3.74 8.47 -4.71
CA GLN A 55 -4.55 9.54 -5.28
C GLN A 55 -6.06 9.25 -5.22
N GLU A 56 -6.44 8.02 -5.54
CA GLU A 56 -7.84 7.56 -5.43
C GLU A 56 -8.33 7.64 -3.98
N ALA A 57 -7.50 7.17 -3.05
CA ALA A 57 -7.83 7.18 -1.63
C ALA A 57 -8.01 8.61 -1.07
N GLU A 58 -7.21 9.59 -1.50
CA GLU A 58 -7.37 10.99 -1.09
C GLU A 58 -8.72 11.59 -1.48
N SER A 59 -9.32 11.07 -2.56
CA SER A 59 -10.62 11.47 -3.08
C SER A 59 -11.79 10.76 -2.39
N MET A 60 -11.54 9.73 -1.58
CA MET A 60 -12.59 8.97 -0.89
C MET A 60 -13.19 9.78 0.26
N GLN A 61 -14.50 9.58 0.48
CA GLN A 61 -15.23 10.12 1.62
C GLN A 61 -15.69 8.98 2.53
N GLY A 62 -15.50 9.13 3.84
CA GLY A 62 -15.91 8.12 4.83
C GLY A 62 -14.98 6.90 4.90
N ASP A 63 -15.53 5.79 5.39
CA ASP A 63 -14.83 4.50 5.45
C ASP A 63 -14.80 3.85 4.05
N PHE A 64 -13.66 3.27 3.69
CA PHE A 64 -13.49 2.50 2.47
C PHE A 64 -12.54 1.31 2.68
N ILE A 65 -12.62 0.33 1.79
CA ILE A 65 -11.64 -0.75 1.65
C ILE A 65 -10.89 -0.60 0.33
N LEU A 66 -9.75 -1.27 0.17
CA LEU A 66 -8.99 -1.20 -1.09
C LEU A 66 -9.82 -1.60 -2.31
N SER A 67 -10.73 -2.57 -2.19
CA SER A 67 -11.61 -2.99 -3.29
C SER A 67 -12.60 -1.92 -3.76
N ASP A 68 -12.77 -0.83 -3.01
CA ASP A 68 -13.57 0.31 -3.42
C ASP A 68 -12.79 1.27 -4.36
N LEU A 69 -11.45 1.16 -4.37
CA LEU A 69 -10.58 1.99 -5.20
C LEU A 69 -10.54 1.45 -6.64
N PRO A 70 -10.81 2.28 -7.67
CA PRO A 70 -10.88 1.85 -9.07
C PRO A 70 -9.65 1.06 -9.53
N THR A 71 -8.44 1.54 -9.22
CA THR A 71 -7.19 0.86 -9.60
C THR A 71 -7.14 -0.55 -9.01
N PHE A 72 -7.50 -0.72 -7.73
CA PHE A 72 -7.45 -2.04 -7.09
C PHE A 72 -8.55 -2.98 -7.60
N LYS A 73 -9.72 -2.43 -7.88
CA LYS A 73 -10.88 -3.17 -8.38
C LYS A 73 -10.62 -3.73 -9.79
N GLY A 74 -9.98 -2.95 -10.67
CA GLY A 74 -9.66 -3.33 -12.04
C GLY A 74 -8.42 -4.21 -12.22
N LEU A 75 -7.68 -4.52 -11.14
CA LEU A 75 -6.42 -5.28 -11.23
C LEU A 75 -6.54 -6.61 -11.96
N ASP A 76 -7.65 -7.33 -11.80
CA ASP A 76 -7.81 -8.65 -12.43
C ASP A 76 -7.81 -8.53 -13.96
N GLU A 77 -8.52 -7.54 -14.50
CA GLU A 77 -8.62 -7.29 -15.95
C GLU A 77 -7.27 -6.83 -16.51
N VAL A 78 -6.63 -5.84 -15.87
CA VAL A 78 -5.34 -5.30 -16.29
C VAL A 78 -4.25 -6.39 -16.32
N LEU A 79 -4.20 -7.26 -15.30
CA LEU A 79 -3.19 -8.31 -15.23
C LEU A 79 -3.40 -9.41 -16.27
N VAL A 80 -4.66 -9.71 -16.61
CA VAL A 80 -4.98 -10.64 -17.70
C VAL A 80 -4.58 -10.04 -19.05
N GLU A 81 -4.91 -8.77 -19.31
CA GLU A 81 -4.54 -8.08 -20.55
C GLU A 81 -3.02 -7.98 -20.75
N MET A 82 -2.28 -7.71 -19.68
CA MET A 82 -0.83 -7.64 -19.69
C MET A 82 -0.13 -9.00 -19.75
N GLN A 83 -0.89 -10.11 -19.69
CA GLN A 83 -0.35 -11.47 -19.55
C GLN A 83 0.66 -11.56 -18.40
N ALA A 84 0.34 -10.93 -17.26
CA ALA A 84 1.25 -10.80 -16.15
C ALA A 84 1.64 -12.19 -15.61
N LYS A 85 2.93 -12.34 -15.25
CA LYS A 85 3.45 -13.60 -14.68
C LYS A 85 2.94 -13.85 -13.26
N GLU A 86 2.66 -12.80 -12.50
CA GLU A 86 2.08 -12.90 -11.16
C GLU A 86 0.56 -13.01 -11.24
N SER A 87 -0.01 -13.90 -10.43
CA SER A 87 -1.46 -14.04 -10.34
C SER A 87 -2.09 -12.79 -9.69
N PRO A 88 -3.34 -12.45 -10.02
CA PRO A 88 -4.00 -11.27 -9.44
C PRO A 88 -4.05 -11.27 -7.91
N ALA A 89 -4.17 -12.45 -7.29
CA ALA A 89 -4.11 -12.59 -5.84
C ALA A 89 -2.74 -12.17 -5.25
N GLN A 90 -1.63 -12.48 -5.93
CA GLN A 90 -0.29 -12.10 -5.48
C GLN A 90 -0.08 -10.59 -5.58
N VAL A 91 -0.49 -9.99 -6.70
CA VAL A 91 -0.38 -8.55 -6.94
C VAL A 91 -1.23 -7.78 -5.92
N LYS A 92 -2.50 -8.18 -5.74
CA LYS A 92 -3.42 -7.58 -4.74
C LYS A 92 -2.88 -7.68 -3.32
N ALA A 93 -2.31 -8.82 -2.93
CA ALA A 93 -1.73 -9.00 -1.60
C ALA A 93 -0.52 -8.07 -1.39
N ARG A 94 0.34 -7.92 -2.41
CA ARG A 94 1.52 -7.04 -2.34
C ARG A 94 1.12 -5.57 -2.28
N LEU A 95 0.23 -5.12 -3.18
CA LEU A 95 -0.30 -3.75 -3.16
C LEU A 95 -1.01 -3.43 -1.85
N GLY A 96 -1.79 -4.37 -1.31
CA GLY A 96 -2.45 -4.18 -0.02
C GLY A 96 -1.47 -3.99 1.13
N LYS A 97 -0.32 -4.68 1.11
CA LYS A 97 0.74 -4.49 2.09
C LYS A 97 1.45 -3.14 1.92
N MET A 98 1.81 -2.78 0.68
CA MET A 98 2.45 -1.51 0.35
C MET A 98 1.57 -0.32 0.76
N PHE A 99 0.28 -0.36 0.45
CA PHE A 99 -0.66 0.68 0.82
C PHE A 99 -0.81 0.83 2.35
N ASN A 100 -0.89 -0.28 3.08
CA ASN A 100 -0.95 -0.27 4.53
C ASN A 100 0.32 0.34 5.16
N GLU A 101 1.49 0.01 4.62
CA GLU A 101 2.76 0.63 5.03
C GLU A 101 2.77 2.14 4.75
N ALA A 102 2.34 2.57 3.56
CA ALA A 102 2.24 3.98 3.19
C ALA A 102 1.29 4.75 4.14
N VAL A 103 0.13 4.18 4.47
CA VAL A 103 -0.81 4.77 5.46
C VAL A 103 -0.16 4.88 6.84
N LYS A 104 0.52 3.83 7.31
CA LYS A 104 1.20 3.84 8.62
C LYS A 104 2.32 4.88 8.71
N GLN A 105 3.02 5.12 7.62
CA GLN A 105 4.10 6.12 7.53
C GLN A 105 3.55 7.55 7.34
N GLY A 106 2.24 7.72 7.18
CA GLY A 106 1.64 9.03 6.90
C GLY A 106 1.93 9.55 5.49
N ALA A 107 2.34 8.67 4.57
CA ALA A 107 2.62 9.01 3.17
C ALA A 107 1.36 9.27 2.34
N ILE A 108 0.17 9.02 2.90
CA ILE A 108 -1.13 9.37 2.31
C ILE A 108 -1.79 10.38 3.22
N LYS A 109 -2.02 11.58 2.70
CA LYS A 109 -2.47 12.70 3.52
C LYS A 109 -3.88 12.41 4.06
N ASP A 110 -4.05 12.64 5.36
CA ASP A 110 -5.34 12.53 6.04
C ASP A 110 -6.01 11.16 5.90
N ILE A 111 -5.28 10.06 5.70
CA ILE A 111 -5.87 8.70 5.71
C ILE A 111 -5.28 7.88 6.84
N ASN A 112 -6.16 7.25 7.60
CA ASN A 112 -5.82 6.32 8.67
C ASN A 112 -6.49 4.97 8.45
N ARG A 113 -5.89 3.94 9.02
CA ARG A 113 -6.58 2.66 9.18
C ARG A 113 -7.66 2.80 10.26
N SER A 114 -8.91 2.50 9.93
CA SER A 114 -10.01 2.58 10.89
C SER A 114 -9.80 1.58 12.03
N VAL A 115 -10.10 2.00 13.25
CA VAL A 115 -10.02 1.18 14.46
C VAL A 115 -11.40 1.09 15.11
N VAL A 116 -11.68 -0.04 15.75
CA VAL A 116 -12.82 -0.23 16.65
C VAL A 116 -12.28 -0.28 18.06
N ILE A 117 -12.95 0.39 18.99
CA ILE A 117 -12.67 0.27 20.43
C ILE A 117 -13.48 -0.92 20.93
N GLU A 118 -12.80 -1.97 21.39
CA GLU A 118 -13.45 -3.12 22.01
C GLU A 118 -13.95 -2.76 23.42
N GLN A 119 -14.82 -3.59 23.99
CA GLN A 119 -15.44 -3.33 25.31
C GLN A 119 -14.40 -3.25 26.46
N ASP A 120 -13.21 -3.82 26.25
CA ASP A 120 -12.07 -3.77 27.17
C ASP A 120 -11.22 -2.49 27.03
N GLY A 121 -11.61 -1.57 26.14
CA GLY A 121 -10.89 -0.34 25.85
C GLY A 121 -9.71 -0.51 24.89
N THR A 122 -9.47 -1.72 24.35
CA THR A 122 -8.40 -1.94 23.38
C THR A 122 -8.80 -1.45 21.99
N GLN A 123 -7.85 -0.82 21.29
CA GLN A 123 -8.04 -0.41 19.90
C GLN A 123 -7.63 -1.53 18.97
N LYS A 124 -8.56 -2.01 18.15
CA LYS A 124 -8.31 -3.05 17.15
C LYS A 124 -8.57 -2.52 15.75
N ALA A 125 -7.69 -2.86 14.82
CA ALA A 125 -7.88 -2.51 13.43
C ALA A 125 -9.21 -3.07 12.89
N ARG A 126 -10.06 -2.19 12.38
CA ARG A 126 -11.34 -2.54 11.78
C ARG A 126 -11.10 -3.32 10.50
N THR A 127 -11.85 -4.40 10.34
CA THR A 127 -11.89 -5.16 9.10
C THR A 127 -13.34 -5.40 8.67
N LEU A 128 -13.58 -5.33 7.37
CA LEU A 128 -14.86 -5.67 6.76
C LEU A 128 -14.62 -6.89 5.88
N SER A 129 -15.24 -8.02 6.20
CA SER A 129 -15.05 -9.28 5.46
C SER A 129 -13.57 -9.64 5.23
N ARG A 130 -12.73 -9.48 6.27
CA ARG A 130 -11.26 -9.65 6.28
C ARG A 130 -10.44 -8.59 5.53
N ALA A 131 -11.07 -7.63 4.84
CA ALA A 131 -10.37 -6.49 4.25
C ALA A 131 -10.11 -5.40 5.30
N ALA A 132 -8.95 -4.75 5.23
CA ALA A 132 -8.65 -3.61 6.08
C ALA A 132 -9.52 -2.42 5.69
N VAL A 133 -10.14 -1.77 6.69
CA VAL A 133 -10.93 -0.55 6.50
C VAL A 133 -10.04 0.66 6.76
N TYR A 134 -10.14 1.65 5.89
CA TYR A 134 -9.45 2.93 5.96
C TYR A 134 -10.50 4.04 6.01
N ALA A 135 -10.14 5.16 6.63
CA ALA A 135 -10.98 6.34 6.65
C ALA A 135 -10.11 7.58 6.50
N LYS A 136 -10.69 8.59 5.87
CA LYS A 136 -10.12 9.93 5.93
C LYS A 136 -10.18 10.40 7.39
N LYS A 137 -9.07 10.90 7.95
CA LYS A 137 -9.07 11.71 9.17
C LYS A 137 -10.06 12.84 8.93
N LEU A 138 -11.24 12.71 9.50
CA LEU A 138 -12.02 13.89 9.88
C LEU A 138 -11.09 14.65 10.82
N ALA A 139 -10.46 15.72 10.34
CA ALA A 139 -9.78 16.67 11.20
C ALA A 139 -10.81 17.14 12.22
N ASP A 140 -10.80 16.58 13.43
CA ASP A 140 -11.52 16.98 14.65
C ASP A 140 -12.82 17.77 14.43
N LEU A 141 -13.68 17.37 13.49
CA LEU A 141 -14.94 18.04 13.20
C LEU A 141 -15.99 17.44 14.12
N LYS A 142 -15.97 17.96 15.35
CA LYS A 142 -16.90 17.86 16.49
C LYS A 142 -16.24 17.40 17.80
N LYS A 143 -15.21 18.14 18.23
CA LYS A 143 -15.27 18.70 19.59
C LYS A 143 -15.79 20.13 19.44
N GLU A 144 -17.03 20.34 19.85
CA GLU A 144 -17.66 21.61 20.29
C GLU A 144 -19.16 21.58 19.94
N GLY A 145 -19.98 21.69 20.99
CA GLY A 145 -21.44 21.86 20.94
C GLY A 145 -22.20 20.76 21.62
#